data_AF-K7P103-F1
#
_entry.id   AF-K7P103-F1
#
_cell.length_a   1.000
_cell.length_b   1.000
_cell.length_c   1.000
_cell.angle_alpha   90.00
_cell.angle_beta   90.00
_cell.angle_gamma   90.00
#
_symmetry.space_group_name_H-M   'P 1'
#
loop_
_entity.id
_entity.type
_entity.pdbx_description
1 polymer ?
#
loop_
_entity_poly.entity_id
_entity_poly.type
_entity_poly.pdbx_seq_one_letter_code
_entity_poly.pdbx_strand_id
1 'polypeptide(L)'
;HLVTWFRRMLMSREGFRKAIDPVLDVTDDTFQNICTVAELAGHCTSREPFQRPDMGHAVNVLSPLVEQWKPAKTDSEDCYGIDLDVPLSQALKRWQAVEGGVSSHGDEDYSLRSLDNTQTSIPNKPLGFADSFQSADCR
;
A
#
# COMPACT_ATOMS: atom_id res chain seq x y z
N HIS A 1 -16.62 16.69 -7.40
CA HIS A 1 -16.78 16.56 -8.86
C HIS A 1 -16.52 15.15 -9.41
N LEU A 2 -15.62 14.35 -8.82
CA LEU A 2 -15.25 13.01 -9.31
C LEU A 2 -16.44 12.04 -9.44
N VAL A 3 -17.24 11.84 -8.38
CA VAL A 3 -18.40 10.92 -8.40
C VAL A 3 -19.41 11.29 -9.49
N THR A 4 -19.68 12.60 -9.66
CA THR A 4 -20.58 13.09 -10.70
C THR A 4 -20.03 12.86 -12.10
N TRP A 5 -18.71 13.06 -12.29
CA TRP A 5 -18.04 12.77 -13.55
C TRP A 5 -18.09 11.29 -13.88
N PHE A 6 -17.73 10.43 -12.92
CA PHE A 6 -17.72 8.97 -13.08
C PHE A 6 -19.08 8.42 -13.51
N ARG A 7 -20.16 8.85 -12.84
CA ARG A 7 -21.53 8.45 -13.20
C ARG A 7 -21.91 8.86 -14.63
N ARG A 8 -21.52 10.06 -15.08
CA ARG A 8 -21.76 10.49 -16.47
C ARG A 8 -20.94 9.68 -17.46
N MET A 9 -19.69 9.36 -17.11
CA MET A 9 -18.80 8.56 -17.95
C MET A 9 -19.34 7.15 -18.16
N LEU A 10 -19.88 6.52 -17.12
CA LEU A 10 -20.50 5.18 -17.22
C LEU A 10 -21.70 5.12 -18.17
N MET A 11 -22.37 6.25 -18.47
CA MET A 11 -23.48 6.29 -19.42
C MET A 11 -23.03 6.15 -20.88
N SER A 12 -21.76 6.42 -21.17
CA SER A 12 -21.19 6.31 -22.52
C SER A 12 -20.14 5.20 -22.53
N ARG A 13 -20.47 4.04 -23.12
CA ARG A 13 -19.55 2.90 -23.18
C ARG A 13 -18.25 3.23 -23.93
N GLU A 14 -18.34 3.99 -25.01
CA GLU A 14 -17.17 4.48 -25.76
C GLU A 14 -16.37 5.52 -24.98
N GLY A 15 -17.05 6.47 -24.31
CA GLY A 15 -16.40 7.46 -23.46
C GLY A 15 -15.64 6.79 -22.32
N PHE A 16 -16.28 5.81 -21.68
CA PHE A 16 -15.69 5.03 -20.61
C PHE A 16 -14.45 4.27 -21.09
N ARG A 17 -14.51 3.57 -22.24
CA ARG A 17 -13.35 2.85 -22.80
C ARG A 17 -12.14 3.75 -23.01
N LYS A 18 -12.34 5.01 -23.40
CA LYS A 18 -11.26 6.00 -23.59
C LYS A 18 -10.69 6.56 -22.29
N ALA A 19 -11.41 6.43 -21.18
CA ALA A 19 -11.01 6.94 -19.87
C ALA A 19 -10.33 5.87 -18.99
N ILE A 20 -10.24 4.63 -19.48
CA ILE A 20 -9.50 3.56 -18.80
C ILE A 20 -8.01 3.90 -18.83
N ASP A 21 -7.32 3.59 -17.74
CA ASP A 21 -5.88 3.75 -17.62
C ASP A 21 -5.16 2.99 -18.75
N PRO A 22 -4.33 3.67 -19.58
CA PRO A 22 -3.59 3.03 -20.67
C PRO A 22 -2.60 1.94 -20.21
N VAL A 23 -2.22 1.91 -18.93
CA VAL A 23 -1.38 0.84 -18.36
C VAL A 23 -2.12 -0.50 -18.32
N LEU A 24 -3.45 -0.48 -18.30
CA LEU A 24 -4.27 -1.69 -18.38
C LEU A 24 -4.35 -2.14 -19.85
N ASP A 25 -4.02 -3.40 -20.11
CA ASP A 25 -4.21 -4.01 -21.43
C ASP A 25 -5.70 -4.31 -21.67
N VAL A 26 -6.37 -3.44 -22.44
CA VAL A 26 -7.83 -3.51 -22.65
C VAL A 26 -8.18 -4.32 -23.90
N THR A 27 -8.28 -5.62 -23.72
CA THR A 27 -8.99 -6.55 -24.63
C THR A 27 -10.51 -6.43 -24.48
N ASP A 28 -11.30 -7.01 -25.38
CA ASP A 28 -12.77 -6.97 -25.26
C ASP A 28 -13.28 -7.74 -24.01
N ASP A 29 -12.64 -8.84 -23.65
CA ASP A 29 -12.98 -9.63 -22.46
C ASP A 29 -12.63 -8.87 -21.16
N THR A 30 -11.43 -8.29 -21.09
CA THR A 30 -11.01 -7.48 -19.92
C THR A 30 -11.84 -6.22 -19.80
N PHE A 31 -12.22 -5.60 -20.92
CA PHE A 31 -13.15 -4.47 -20.92
C PHE A 31 -14.49 -4.82 -20.29
N GLN A 32 -15.02 -6.01 -20.56
CA GLN A 32 -16.27 -6.47 -19.95
C GLN A 32 -16.12 -6.63 -18.43
N ASN A 33 -15.01 -7.20 -17.96
CA ASN A 33 -14.70 -7.31 -16.53
C ASN A 33 -14.57 -5.93 -15.86
N ILE A 34 -13.89 -4.98 -16.52
CA ILE A 34 -13.75 -3.60 -16.04
C ILE A 34 -15.13 -2.91 -15.96
N CYS A 35 -16.01 -3.11 -16.93
CA CYS A 35 -17.39 -2.60 -16.87
C CYS A 35 -18.12 -3.11 -15.62
N THR A 36 -18.03 -4.40 -15.32
CA THR A 36 -18.65 -5.00 -14.12
C THR A 36 -18.10 -4.38 -12.83
N VAL A 37 -16.79 -4.20 -12.71
CA VAL A 37 -16.17 -3.53 -11.55
C VAL A 37 -16.64 -2.07 -11.44
N ALA A 38 -16.76 -1.38 -12.56
CA ALA A 38 -17.16 0.02 -12.59
C ALA A 38 -18.64 0.22 -12.22
N GLU A 39 -19.51 -0.70 -12.63
CA GLU A 39 -20.91 -0.76 -12.17
C GLU A 39 -21.00 -0.96 -10.66
N LEU A 40 -20.23 -1.92 -10.11
CA LEU A 40 -20.16 -2.13 -8.66
C LEU A 40 -19.66 -0.87 -7.93
N ALA A 41 -18.63 -0.21 -8.44
CA ALA A 41 -18.14 1.06 -7.88
C ALA A 41 -19.21 2.16 -7.91
N GLY A 42 -20.06 2.18 -8.94
CA GLY A 42 -21.23 3.05 -9.02
C GLY A 42 -22.20 2.83 -7.86
N HIS A 43 -22.53 1.57 -7.54
CA HIS A 43 -23.38 1.22 -6.41
C HIS A 43 -22.74 1.51 -5.06
N CYS A 44 -21.44 1.21 -4.88
CA CYS A 44 -20.69 1.52 -3.67
C CYS A 44 -20.62 3.03 -3.37
N THR A 45 -20.66 3.86 -4.41
CA THR A 45 -20.62 5.33 -4.31
C THR A 45 -22.01 5.97 -4.35
N SER A 46 -23.07 5.21 -4.05
CA SER A 46 -24.43 5.74 -3.89
C SER A 46 -24.47 6.84 -2.83
N ARG A 47 -25.25 7.91 -3.08
CA ARG A 47 -25.36 9.05 -2.17
C ARG A 47 -26.06 8.60 -0.89
N GLU A 48 -27.11 7.81 -1.06
CA GLU A 48 -27.89 7.20 -0.02
C GLU A 48 -27.18 5.92 0.49
N PRO A 49 -26.87 5.83 1.80
CA PRO A 49 -26.16 4.67 2.36
C PRO A 49 -26.87 3.33 2.15
N PHE A 50 -28.20 3.32 2.18
CA PHE A 50 -29.02 2.11 2.04
C PHE A 50 -29.05 1.55 0.60
N GLN A 51 -28.57 2.30 -0.38
CA GLN A 51 -28.42 1.82 -1.76
C GLN A 51 -27.02 1.22 -2.03
N ARG A 52 -26.12 1.31 -1.05
CA ARG A 52 -24.79 0.72 -1.17
C ARG A 52 -24.90 -0.78 -0.88
N PRO A 53 -24.22 -1.62 -1.67
CA PRO A 53 -24.23 -3.05 -1.42
C PRO A 53 -23.53 -3.35 -0.10
N ASP A 54 -23.94 -4.42 0.57
CA ASP A 54 -23.13 -4.99 1.64
C ASP A 54 -21.82 -5.57 1.08
N MET A 55 -20.84 -5.77 1.96
CA MET A 55 -19.53 -6.28 1.55
C MET A 55 -19.59 -7.71 1.01
N GLY A 56 -20.56 -8.53 1.44
CA GLY A 56 -20.74 -9.88 0.91
C GLY A 56 -21.17 -9.85 -0.56
N HIS A 57 -22.06 -8.94 -0.92
CA HIS A 57 -22.46 -8.71 -2.30
C HIS A 57 -21.29 -8.22 -3.15
N ALA A 58 -20.51 -7.26 -2.65
CA ALA A 58 -19.31 -6.79 -3.36
C ALA A 58 -18.30 -7.93 -3.62
N VAL A 59 -18.03 -8.76 -2.61
CA VAL A 59 -17.15 -9.93 -2.75
C VAL A 59 -17.71 -10.94 -3.74
N ASN A 60 -19.01 -11.21 -3.71
CA ASN A 60 -19.65 -12.15 -4.64
C ASN A 60 -19.56 -11.69 -6.10
N VAL A 61 -19.67 -10.38 -6.36
CA VAL A 61 -19.51 -9.81 -7.70
C VAL A 61 -18.04 -9.88 -8.16
N LEU A 62 -17.08 -9.62 -7.28
CA LEU A 62 -15.65 -9.59 -7.64
C LEU A 62 -15.01 -10.98 -7.72
N SER A 63 -15.49 -11.96 -6.95
CA SER A 63 -14.90 -13.30 -6.82
C SER A 63 -14.65 -14.01 -8.17
N PRO A 64 -15.57 -13.99 -9.16
CA PRO A 64 -15.32 -14.61 -10.46
C PRO A 64 -14.32 -13.86 -11.35
N LEU A 65 -13.98 -12.61 -11.02
CA LEU A 65 -13.14 -11.73 -11.84
C LEU A 65 -11.68 -11.70 -11.37
N VAL A 66 -11.38 -12.27 -10.21
CA VAL A 66 -10.06 -12.21 -9.59
C VAL A 66 -9.37 -13.57 -9.64
N GLU A 67 -8.13 -13.57 -10.14
CA GLU A 67 -7.24 -14.70 -9.90
C GLU A 67 -6.69 -14.64 -8.47
N GLN A 68 -6.18 -15.77 -7.98
CA GLN A 68 -5.50 -15.80 -6.70
C GLN A 68 -4.29 -14.87 -6.75
N TRP A 69 -4.35 -13.78 -5.99
CA TRP A 69 -3.25 -12.83 -5.90
C TRP A 69 -1.99 -13.54 -5.40
N LYS A 70 -0.89 -13.38 -6.14
CA LYS A 70 0.43 -13.83 -5.73
C LYS A 70 1.28 -12.60 -5.46
N PRO A 71 1.93 -12.48 -4.30
CA PRO A 71 2.94 -11.45 -4.10
C PRO A 71 3.95 -11.53 -5.24
N ALA A 72 4.34 -10.38 -5.79
CA ALA A 72 5.52 -10.34 -6.63
C ALA A 72 6.65 -11.00 -5.84
N LYS A 73 7.41 -11.90 -6.47
CA LYS A 73 8.58 -12.49 -5.83
C LYS A 73 9.45 -11.32 -5.37
N THR A 74 9.59 -11.16 -4.06
CA THR A 74 10.59 -10.27 -3.51
C THR A 74 11.91 -10.81 -4.02
N ASP A 75 12.61 -10.06 -4.87
CA ASP A 75 14.00 -10.38 -5.19
C ASP A 75 14.72 -10.47 -3.84
N SER A 76 15.17 -11.68 -3.52
CA SER A 76 15.60 -12.10 -2.18
C SER A 76 16.90 -11.43 -1.71
N GLU A 77 17.40 -10.45 -2.45
CA GLU A 77 18.70 -9.81 -2.24
C GLU A 77 18.60 -8.51 -1.42
N ASP A 78 17.40 -7.89 -1.28
CA ASP A 78 17.26 -6.55 -0.65
C ASP A 78 16.25 -6.48 0.50
N CYS A 79 15.83 -7.62 1.05
CA CYS A 79 15.06 -7.63 2.30
C CYS A 79 16.00 -7.41 3.49
N TYR A 80 16.32 -6.15 3.81
CA TYR A 80 16.78 -5.77 5.15
C TYR A 80 15.61 -5.89 6.18
N GLY A 81 14.98 -7.06 6.19
CA GLY A 81 14.01 -7.48 7.20
C GLY A 81 14.73 -8.01 8.45
N ILE A 82 13.94 -8.36 9.46
CA ILE A 82 14.44 -9.03 10.66
C ILE A 82 15.13 -10.31 10.22
N ASP A 83 16.43 -10.41 10.48
CA ASP A 83 17.20 -11.65 10.35
C ASP A 83 16.48 -12.74 11.17
N LEU A 84 15.85 -13.70 10.50
CA LEU A 84 15.12 -14.80 11.15
C LEU A 84 16.08 -15.90 11.63
N ASP A 85 17.36 -15.84 11.25
CA ASP A 85 18.38 -16.79 11.70
C ASP A 85 18.86 -16.47 13.13
N VAL A 86 18.58 -15.26 13.64
CA VAL A 86 18.79 -14.96 15.06
C VAL A 86 17.60 -15.43 15.91
N PRO A 87 17.82 -16.27 16.94
CA PRO A 87 16.76 -16.67 17.84
C PRO A 87 16.18 -15.44 18.55
N LEU A 88 14.85 -15.43 18.70
CA LEU A 88 14.08 -14.33 19.31
C LEU A 88 14.67 -13.84 20.64
N SER A 89 15.19 -14.75 21.46
CA SER A 89 15.82 -14.43 22.75
C SER A 89 17.08 -13.57 22.61
N GLN A 90 17.85 -13.77 21.55
CA GLN A 90 19.05 -12.99 21.25
C GLN A 90 18.70 -11.65 20.61
N ALA A 91 17.70 -11.62 19.72
CA ALA A 91 17.16 -10.39 19.15
C ALA A 91 16.62 -9.45 20.26
N LEU A 92 15.86 -10.00 21.22
CA LEU A 92 15.36 -9.26 22.38
C LEU A 92 16.47 -8.69 23.26
N LYS A 93 17.53 -9.45 23.52
CA LYS A 93 18.68 -8.95 24.29
C LYS A 93 19.37 -7.78 23.61
N ARG A 94 19.56 -7.86 22.28
CA ARG A 94 20.15 -6.76 21.50
C ARG A 94 19.27 -5.51 21.57
N TRP A 95 17.96 -5.68 21.42
CA TRP A 95 17.00 -4.57 21.51
C TRP A 95 17.02 -3.89 22.89
N GLN A 96 17.00 -4.68 23.97
CA GLN A 96 17.10 -4.16 25.35
C GLN A 96 18.44 -3.45 25.62
N ALA A 97 19.54 -3.94 25.05
CA ALA A 97 20.85 -3.32 25.21
C ALA A 97 20.96 -1.96 24.51
N VAL A 98 20.25 -1.76 23.39
CA VAL A 98 20.21 -0.50 22.65
C VAL A 98 19.37 0.55 23.38
N GLU A 99 18.27 0.15 24.04
CA GLU A 99 17.38 1.06 24.78
C GLU A 99 17.98 1.54 26.12
N GLY A 100 18.85 0.73 26.74
CA GLY A 100 19.57 1.08 27.98
C GLY A 100 20.79 1.99 27.81
N GLY A 101 21.16 2.36 26.58
CA GLY A 101 22.44 3.01 26.23
C GLY A 101 22.51 4.53 26.39
N VAL A 102 21.85 5.13 27.38
CA VAL A 102 22.17 6.48 27.87
C VAL A 102 22.83 6.36 29.23
N SER A 103 24.11 6.03 29.23
CA SER A 103 24.98 6.20 30.39
C SER A 103 26.38 6.52 29.89
N SER A 104 26.88 7.69 30.27
CA SER A 104 28.23 8.17 30.02
C SER A 104 29.28 7.16 30.51
N HIS A 105 30.14 6.69 29.61
CA HIS A 105 31.62 6.75 29.67
C HIS A 105 32.27 5.67 28.78
N GLY A 106 33.23 6.11 27.97
CA GLY A 106 34.44 5.34 27.64
C GLY A 106 34.42 4.47 26.38
N ASP A 107 34.75 5.11 25.26
CA ASP A 107 35.67 4.66 24.21
C ASP A 107 35.29 3.57 23.16
N GLU A 108 35.45 4.05 21.90
CA GLU A 108 35.83 3.42 20.61
C GLU A 108 34.77 2.77 19.68
N ASP A 109 34.39 3.58 18.68
CA ASP A 109 34.12 3.33 17.23
C ASP A 109 33.13 2.20 16.86
N TYR A 110 31.98 2.43 16.20
CA TYR A 110 31.78 3.08 14.91
C TYR A 110 30.38 3.73 14.76
N SER A 111 30.34 4.96 14.26
CA SER A 111 29.33 5.61 13.37
C SER A 111 27.97 4.90 13.18
N LEU A 112 26.78 5.45 13.44
CA LEU A 112 26.26 6.82 13.55
C LEU A 112 25.08 6.83 14.52
N ARG A 113 25.24 7.41 15.71
CA ARG A 113 24.09 7.82 16.54
C ARG A 113 23.58 9.14 15.98
N SER A 114 22.59 9.07 15.10
CA SER A 114 21.77 10.22 14.73
C SER A 114 20.95 10.62 15.97
N LEU A 115 21.50 11.57 16.74
CA LEU A 115 20.72 12.30 17.73
C LEU A 115 19.59 13.02 16.99
N ASP A 116 18.39 12.96 17.56
CA ASP A 116 17.15 13.65 17.12
C ASP A 116 16.19 12.93 16.16
N ASN A 117 16.11 11.59 16.19
CA ASN A 117 14.97 10.91 15.56
C ASN A 117 14.15 10.09 16.57
N THR A 118 12.90 10.47 16.80
CA THR A 118 11.88 9.72 17.55
C THR A 118 11.40 8.45 16.82
N GLN A 119 12.18 7.93 15.87
CA GLN A 119 11.84 6.79 15.01
C GLN A 119 12.26 5.43 15.57
N THR A 120 12.65 5.33 16.84
CA THR A 120 12.94 4.04 17.48
C THR A 120 11.74 3.08 17.49
N SER A 121 10.53 3.58 17.25
CA SER A 121 9.28 2.82 17.17
C SER A 121 8.91 2.34 15.77
N ILE A 122 9.68 2.68 14.72
CA ILE A 122 9.34 2.37 13.33
C ILE A 122 10.46 1.48 12.75
N PRO A 123 10.12 0.35 12.10
CA PRO A 123 11.11 -0.47 11.41
C PRO A 123 11.86 0.35 10.34
N ASN A 124 13.10 -0.05 10.06
CA ASN A 124 13.97 0.67 9.14
C ASN A 124 13.27 0.98 7.81
N LYS A 125 13.43 2.24 7.41
CA LYS A 125 12.84 2.84 6.21
C LYS A 125 13.23 2.04 4.95
N PRO A 126 12.28 1.71 4.05
CA PRO A 126 12.63 1.07 2.78
C PRO A 126 13.52 2.00 1.94
N LEU A 127 14.49 1.40 1.24
CA LEU A 127 15.36 2.10 0.29
C LEU A 127 14.49 2.82 -0.75
N GLY A 128 14.69 4.14 -0.90
CA GLY A 128 13.93 5.00 -1.82
C GLY A 128 12.78 5.80 -1.20
N PHE A 129 12.48 5.64 0.09
CA PHE A 129 11.54 6.53 0.78
C PHE A 129 12.19 7.91 1.02
N ALA A 130 11.42 8.99 1.09
CA ALA A 130 11.95 10.35 1.29
C ALA A 130 12.62 10.49 2.68
N ASP A 131 13.72 11.23 2.77
CA ASP A 131 14.41 11.52 4.05
C ASP A 131 13.71 12.64 4.84
N SER A 132 12.82 13.40 4.20
CA SER A 132 12.05 14.47 4.80
C SER A 132 10.76 14.68 4.01
N PHE A 133 9.63 14.79 4.71
CA PHE A 133 8.41 15.33 4.12
C PHE A 133 8.33 16.80 4.49
N GLN A 134 8.59 17.70 3.55
CA GLN A 134 8.29 19.11 3.73
C GLN A 134 6.87 19.35 3.23
N SER A 135 6.09 20.22 3.90
CA SER A 135 4.73 20.57 3.49
C SER A 135 4.61 21.10 2.05
N ALA A 136 5.72 21.37 1.36
CA ALA A 136 5.76 21.86 -0.01
C ALA A 136 5.65 20.75 -1.08
N ASP A 137 5.85 19.47 -0.74
CA ASP A 137 5.92 18.37 -1.73
C ASP A 137 4.55 17.83 -2.19
N CYS A 138 3.43 18.44 -1.75
CA CYS A 138 2.07 18.02 -2.07
C CYS A 138 1.43 18.77 -3.27
N ARG A 139 2.20 19.10 -4.31
CA ARG A 139 1.69 19.81 -5.50
C ARG A 139 1.67 18.94 -6.75
#